data_AF-A0A0P8X9W4-F1
#
_entry.id   AF-A0A0P8X9W4-F1
#
_cell.length_a   1.000
_cell.length_b   1.000
_cell.length_c   1.000
_cell.angle_alpha   90.00
_cell.angle_beta   90.00
_cell.angle_gamma   90.00
#
_symmetry.space_group_name_H-M   'P 1'
#
loop_
_entity.id
_entity.type
_entity.pdbx_description
1 polymer ?
#
loop_
_entity_poly.entity_id
_entity_poly.type
_entity_poly.pdbx_seq_one_letter_code
_entity_poly.pdbx_strand_id
1 'polypeptide(L)'
;KMERAIRMAPLTPNHHFYIDQQTNAAAKYVLRELGKKFVKEGLLEEPYDILYLKYDEIRTLFADPSEIDAKALVKQRKEEREKAKEIIPAPYVGTITEWSIKEEPYKQGLWGWSLEKLQQEKETYELAKTGKAKILKGLAAGAPKVIEGVVKVVEGPHEFDKVEDGDILVCDITSPAWISVYPKIKGVITNSGGLSSHPAIVSREFGIPCVVSTRIATRMLKDGMKVRLDGINGIVTVLEEE
;
A
#
# COMPACT_ATOMS: atom_id res chain seq x y z
N LYS A 1 -3.93 33.22 -2.70
CA LYS A 1 -3.30 31.91 -3.00
C LYS A 1 -3.72 30.84 -1.99
N MET A 2 -3.58 31.06 -0.68
CA MET A 2 -4.00 30.12 0.38
C MET A 2 -5.48 29.73 0.30
N GLU A 3 -6.40 30.69 0.17
CA GLU A 3 -7.83 30.41 0.09
C GLU A 3 -8.21 29.48 -1.10
N ARG A 4 -7.57 29.69 -2.27
CA ARG A 4 -7.78 28.82 -3.43
C ARG A 4 -7.22 27.42 -3.18
N ALA A 5 -6.09 27.30 -2.51
CA ALA A 5 -5.53 26.00 -2.11
C ALA A 5 -6.46 25.25 -1.15
N ILE A 6 -7.04 25.94 -0.16
CA ILE A 6 -8.01 25.37 0.79
C ILE A 6 -9.27 24.90 0.05
N ARG A 7 -9.80 25.70 -0.89
CA ARG A 7 -10.98 25.31 -1.70
C ARG A 7 -10.69 24.10 -2.61
N MET A 8 -9.45 23.92 -3.05
CA MET A 8 -9.04 22.80 -3.90
C MET A 8 -8.62 21.56 -3.11
N ALA A 9 -8.27 21.68 -1.83
CA ALA A 9 -7.78 20.59 -1.00
C ALA A 9 -8.71 19.35 -0.98
N PRO A 10 -10.05 19.48 -0.99
CA PRO A 10 -10.94 18.32 -1.05
C PRO A 10 -10.89 17.55 -2.37
N LEU A 11 -10.43 18.15 -3.49
CA LEU A 11 -10.49 17.50 -4.81
C LEU A 11 -9.68 16.20 -4.86
N THR A 12 -8.53 16.13 -4.19
CA THR A 12 -7.66 14.95 -4.19
C THR A 12 -8.28 13.75 -3.46
N PRO A 13 -8.71 13.85 -2.19
CA PRO A 13 -9.40 12.74 -1.52
C PRO A 13 -10.77 12.46 -2.13
N ASN A 14 -11.49 13.48 -2.63
CA ASN A 14 -12.79 13.29 -3.29
C ASN A 14 -12.66 12.55 -4.63
N HIS A 15 -11.64 12.84 -5.43
CA HIS A 15 -11.36 12.06 -6.65
C HIS A 15 -11.19 10.58 -6.30
N HIS A 16 -10.31 10.28 -5.35
CA HIS A 16 -10.06 8.90 -4.94
C HIS A 16 -11.33 8.21 -4.42
N PHE A 17 -12.17 8.91 -3.66
CA PHE A 17 -13.41 8.33 -3.15
C PHE A 17 -14.51 8.18 -4.22
N TYR A 18 -14.89 9.28 -4.89
CA TYR A 18 -16.03 9.31 -5.82
C TYR A 18 -15.72 8.76 -7.21
N ILE A 19 -14.47 8.76 -7.64
CA ILE A 19 -14.07 8.22 -8.95
C ILE A 19 -13.47 6.84 -8.74
N ASP A 20 -12.32 6.74 -8.08
CA ASP A 20 -11.58 5.47 -8.05
C ASP A 20 -12.33 4.40 -7.24
N GLN A 21 -12.70 4.69 -5.98
CA GLN A 21 -13.34 3.72 -5.10
C GLN A 21 -14.79 3.45 -5.48
N GLN A 22 -15.58 4.49 -5.75
CA GLN A 22 -17.00 4.33 -6.08
C GLN A 22 -17.20 3.60 -7.42
N THR A 23 -16.39 3.88 -8.44
CA THR A 23 -16.47 3.16 -9.72
C THR A 23 -16.16 1.67 -9.53
N ASN A 24 -15.09 1.36 -8.78
CA ASN A 24 -14.75 -0.03 -8.45
C ASN A 24 -15.83 -0.73 -7.61
N ALA A 25 -16.43 -0.02 -6.65
CA ALA A 25 -17.52 -0.56 -5.84
C ALA A 25 -18.77 -0.86 -6.70
N ALA A 26 -19.15 0.06 -7.59
CA ALA A 26 -20.26 -0.14 -8.52
C ALA A 26 -20.02 -1.33 -9.45
N ALA A 27 -18.83 -1.41 -10.06
CA ALA A 27 -18.42 -2.54 -10.89
C ALA A 27 -18.45 -3.86 -10.11
N LYS A 28 -17.96 -3.88 -8.87
CA LYS A 28 -17.97 -5.05 -7.99
C LYS A 28 -19.38 -5.58 -7.73
N TYR A 29 -20.39 -4.71 -7.59
CA TYR A 29 -21.77 -5.17 -7.42
C TYR A 29 -22.29 -5.91 -8.66
N VAL A 30 -22.05 -5.35 -9.85
CA VAL A 30 -22.46 -5.99 -11.12
C VAL A 30 -21.75 -7.32 -11.31
N LEU A 31 -20.42 -7.34 -11.13
CA LEU A 31 -19.61 -8.55 -11.26
C LEU A 31 -20.04 -9.62 -10.25
N ARG A 32 -20.35 -9.25 -9.00
CA ARG A 32 -20.86 -10.20 -8.00
C ARG A 32 -22.17 -10.85 -8.43
N GLU A 33 -23.12 -10.09 -8.97
CA GLU A 33 -24.39 -10.67 -9.42
C GLU A 33 -24.21 -11.57 -10.65
N LEU A 34 -23.29 -11.23 -11.56
CA LEU A 34 -22.90 -12.14 -12.66
C LEU A 34 -22.25 -13.41 -12.12
N GLY A 35 -21.31 -13.30 -11.18
CA GLY A 35 -20.65 -14.42 -10.54
C GLY A 35 -21.64 -15.36 -9.85
N LYS A 36 -22.65 -14.83 -9.13
CA LYS A 36 -23.74 -15.65 -8.55
C LYS A 36 -24.50 -16.46 -9.62
N LYS A 37 -24.76 -15.88 -10.80
CA LYS A 37 -25.41 -16.60 -11.90
C LYS A 37 -24.51 -17.71 -12.42
N PHE A 38 -23.23 -17.44 -12.63
CA PHE A 38 -22.27 -18.46 -13.06
C PHE A 38 -22.10 -19.60 -12.05
N VAL A 39 -22.12 -19.31 -10.75
CA VAL A 39 -22.14 -20.35 -9.71
C VAL A 39 -23.39 -21.21 -9.80
N LYS A 40 -24.57 -20.59 -10.00
CA LYS A 40 -25.83 -21.33 -10.16
C LYS A 40 -25.83 -22.26 -11.37
N GLU A 41 -25.20 -21.86 -12.47
CA GLU A 41 -25.00 -22.67 -13.68
C GLU A 41 -23.82 -23.66 -13.56
N GLY A 42 -23.16 -23.73 -12.40
CA GLY A 42 -22.04 -24.64 -12.14
C GLY A 42 -20.73 -24.26 -12.84
N LEU A 43 -20.63 -23.04 -13.38
CA LEU A 43 -19.46 -22.54 -14.12
C LEU A 43 -18.36 -21.97 -13.21
N LEU A 44 -18.71 -21.50 -12.02
CA LEU A 44 -17.80 -21.03 -10.97
C LEU A 44 -18.12 -21.70 -9.63
N GLU A 45 -17.20 -21.63 -8.67
CA GLU A 45 -17.41 -22.18 -7.32
C GLU A 45 -17.94 -21.10 -6.37
N GLU A 46 -17.37 -19.90 -6.41
CA GLU A 46 -17.78 -18.77 -5.58
C GLU A 46 -18.13 -17.52 -6.41
N PRO A 47 -19.04 -16.64 -5.95
CA PRO A 47 -19.43 -15.45 -6.70
C PRO A 47 -18.29 -14.48 -7.01
N TYR A 48 -17.25 -14.43 -6.18
CA TYR A 48 -16.11 -13.53 -6.39
C TYR A 48 -14.99 -14.16 -7.23
N ASP A 49 -15.11 -15.42 -7.65
CA ASP A 49 -14.18 -16.05 -8.58
C ASP A 49 -14.11 -15.32 -9.92
N ILE A 50 -15.20 -14.66 -10.31
CA ILE A 50 -15.27 -13.81 -11.51
C ILE A 50 -14.19 -12.72 -11.53
N LEU A 51 -13.69 -12.28 -10.37
CA LEU A 51 -12.63 -11.26 -10.27
C LEU A 51 -11.24 -11.80 -10.68
N TYR A 52 -11.10 -13.11 -10.86
CA TYR A 52 -9.91 -13.76 -11.39
C TYR A 52 -10.00 -13.99 -12.91
N LEU A 53 -11.11 -13.61 -13.56
CA LEU A 53 -11.27 -13.70 -15.01
C LEU A 53 -11.01 -12.35 -15.67
N LYS A 54 -10.43 -12.38 -16.86
CA LYS A 54 -10.30 -11.20 -17.72
C LYS A 54 -11.64 -10.86 -18.36
N TYR A 55 -11.76 -9.63 -18.85
CA TYR A 55 -13.01 -9.16 -19.45
C TYR A 55 -13.45 -10.01 -20.66
N ASP A 56 -12.52 -10.38 -21.53
CA ASP A 56 -12.76 -11.26 -22.68
C ASP A 56 -13.18 -12.67 -22.25
N GLU A 57 -12.55 -13.22 -21.21
CA GLU A 57 -12.90 -14.53 -20.66
C GLU A 57 -14.31 -14.56 -20.05
N ILE A 58 -14.72 -13.48 -19.36
CA ILE A 58 -16.09 -13.33 -18.87
C ILE A 58 -17.08 -13.30 -20.04
N ARG A 59 -16.73 -12.64 -21.15
CA ARG A 59 -17.57 -12.59 -22.35
C ARG A 59 -17.66 -13.95 -23.03
N THR A 60 -16.56 -14.69 -23.13
CA THR A 60 -16.53 -16.05 -23.66
C THR A 60 -17.38 -16.96 -22.80
N LEU A 61 -17.22 -16.94 -21.47
CA LEU A 61 -18.00 -17.74 -20.53
C LEU A 61 -19.52 -17.45 -20.62
N PHE A 62 -19.90 -16.22 -20.97
CA PHE A 62 -21.29 -15.86 -21.21
C PHE A 62 -21.82 -16.35 -22.57
N ALA A 63 -20.99 -16.34 -23.62
CA ALA A 63 -21.39 -16.68 -24.98
C ALA A 63 -21.35 -18.19 -25.27
N ASP A 64 -20.26 -18.84 -24.86
CA ASP A 64 -20.04 -20.28 -24.99
C ASP A 64 -19.17 -20.78 -23.82
N PRO A 65 -19.79 -21.32 -22.76
CA PRO A 65 -19.06 -21.84 -21.61
C PRO A 65 -18.14 -23.03 -21.91
N SER A 66 -18.33 -23.73 -23.04
CA SER A 66 -17.56 -24.93 -23.37
C SER A 66 -16.13 -24.62 -23.86
N GLU A 67 -15.91 -23.39 -24.33
CA GLU A 67 -14.61 -22.91 -24.83
C GLU A 67 -13.61 -22.60 -23.71
N ILE A 68 -14.06 -22.49 -22.46
CA ILE A 68 -13.21 -22.06 -21.35
C ILE A 68 -13.49 -22.86 -20.06
N ASP A 69 -12.44 -23.47 -19.51
CA ASP A 69 -12.48 -24.02 -18.16
C ASP A 69 -12.22 -22.89 -17.13
N ALA A 70 -13.28 -22.15 -16.81
CA ALA A 70 -13.21 -21.03 -15.89
C ALA A 70 -12.74 -21.44 -14.49
N LYS A 71 -13.11 -22.64 -14.00
CA LYS A 71 -12.71 -23.11 -12.66
C LYS A 71 -11.21 -23.38 -12.61
N ALA A 72 -10.67 -24.05 -13.63
CA ALA A 72 -9.23 -24.29 -13.70
C ALA A 72 -8.43 -22.97 -13.74
N LEU A 73 -8.88 -22.00 -14.54
CA LEU A 73 -8.23 -20.67 -14.62
C LEU A 73 -8.28 -19.90 -13.31
N VAL A 74 -9.43 -19.89 -12.64
CA VAL A 74 -9.59 -19.24 -11.33
C VAL A 74 -8.65 -19.89 -10.30
N LYS A 75 -8.61 -21.22 -10.25
CA LYS A 75 -7.72 -21.95 -9.34
C LYS A 75 -6.26 -21.60 -9.60
N GLN A 76 -5.83 -21.65 -10.86
CA GLN A 76 -4.48 -21.27 -11.26
C GLN A 76 -4.13 -19.84 -10.82
N ARG A 77 -5.03 -18.86 -11.02
CA ARG A 77 -4.75 -17.45 -10.70
C ARG A 77 -4.80 -17.15 -9.21
N LYS A 78 -5.59 -17.89 -8.43
CA LYS A 78 -5.52 -17.87 -6.97
C LYS A 78 -4.12 -18.29 -6.52
N GLU A 79 -3.60 -19.41 -7.05
CA GLU A 79 -2.25 -19.89 -6.73
C GLU A 79 -1.14 -18.92 -7.20
N GLU A 80 -1.25 -18.37 -8.41
CA GLU A 80 -0.33 -17.35 -8.92
C GLU A 80 -0.33 -16.10 -8.05
N ARG A 81 -1.50 -15.66 -7.58
CA ARG A 81 -1.63 -14.50 -6.69
C ARG A 81 -0.95 -14.74 -5.35
N GLU A 82 -1.10 -15.92 -4.76
CA GLU A 82 -0.40 -16.26 -3.51
C GLU A 82 1.11 -16.26 -3.70
N LYS A 83 1.62 -16.87 -4.77
CA LYS A 83 3.05 -16.80 -5.12
C LYS A 83 3.52 -15.36 -5.35
N ALA A 84 2.68 -14.52 -5.97
CA ALA A 84 3.02 -13.13 -6.25
C ALA A 84 3.17 -12.27 -4.98
N LYS A 85 2.50 -12.62 -3.87
CA LYS A 85 2.70 -11.92 -2.58
C LYS A 85 4.13 -12.03 -2.07
N GLU A 86 4.83 -13.12 -2.39
CA GLU A 86 6.22 -13.34 -1.98
C GLU A 86 7.20 -12.54 -2.84
N ILE A 87 6.83 -12.21 -4.08
CA ILE A 87 7.69 -11.48 -5.02
C ILE A 87 7.96 -10.07 -4.49
N ILE A 88 9.24 -9.69 -4.45
CA ILE A 88 9.66 -8.30 -4.22
C ILE A 88 9.73 -7.64 -5.60
N PRO A 89 8.86 -6.65 -5.91
CA PRO A 89 8.90 -6.00 -7.20
C PRO A 89 10.22 -5.23 -7.35
N ALA A 90 10.77 -5.23 -8.57
CA ALA A 90 11.89 -4.37 -8.89
C ALA A 90 11.49 -2.89 -8.65
N PRO A 91 12.40 -2.05 -8.12
CA PRO A 91 12.08 -0.66 -7.80
C PRO A 91 11.70 0.17 -9.04
N TYR A 92 12.11 -0.27 -10.24
CA TYR A 92 11.75 0.31 -11.52
C TYR A 92 11.82 -0.74 -12.63
N VAL A 93 11.11 -0.47 -13.72
CA VAL A 93 11.15 -1.28 -14.95
C VAL A 93 11.59 -0.38 -16.10
N GLY A 94 12.53 -0.86 -16.93
CA GLY A 94 13.07 -0.14 -18.08
C GLY A 94 14.41 0.56 -17.83
N THR A 95 14.86 1.32 -18.83
CA THR A 95 16.16 2.00 -18.81
C THR A 95 16.03 3.39 -18.18
N ILE A 96 16.83 3.66 -17.15
CA ILE A 96 16.91 4.98 -16.53
C ILE A 96 17.74 5.89 -17.43
N THR A 97 17.15 7.01 -17.87
CA THR A 97 17.86 8.05 -18.63
C THR A 97 18.27 9.19 -17.73
N GLU A 98 19.30 9.94 -18.12
CA GLU A 98 19.72 11.15 -17.40
C GLU A 98 18.56 12.14 -17.26
N TRP A 99 17.81 12.39 -18.33
CA TRP A 99 16.61 13.22 -18.31
C TRP A 99 15.60 12.75 -17.26
N SER A 100 15.32 11.45 -17.18
CA SER A 100 14.31 10.91 -16.26
C SER A 100 14.64 11.14 -14.78
N ILE A 101 15.92 11.33 -14.44
CA ILE A 101 16.37 11.50 -13.06
C ILE A 101 16.75 12.94 -12.75
N LYS A 102 17.30 13.67 -13.72
CA LYS A 102 17.85 15.01 -13.52
C LYS A 102 16.92 16.14 -13.96
N GLU A 103 16.05 15.89 -14.93
CA GLU A 103 15.30 16.95 -15.61
C GLU A 103 13.79 16.77 -15.55
N GLU A 104 13.30 15.53 -15.44
CA GLU A 104 11.86 15.26 -15.44
C GLU A 104 11.18 15.83 -14.18
N PRO A 105 10.36 16.89 -14.31
CA PRO A 105 9.83 17.64 -13.18
C PRO A 105 8.87 16.81 -12.33
N TYR A 106 8.20 15.82 -12.92
CA TYR A 106 7.25 14.95 -12.21
C TYR A 106 7.97 13.95 -11.30
N LYS A 107 9.03 13.30 -11.80
CA LYS A 107 9.79 12.32 -11.02
C LYS A 107 10.56 12.99 -9.88
N GLN A 108 11.18 14.14 -10.12
CA GLN A 108 11.86 14.88 -9.06
C GLN A 108 10.90 15.55 -8.08
N GLY A 109 9.93 16.31 -8.58
CA GLY A 109 9.08 17.16 -7.75
C GLY A 109 8.01 16.38 -6.98
N LEU A 110 7.28 15.48 -7.64
CA LEU A 110 6.17 14.76 -7.01
C LEU A 110 6.64 13.49 -6.29
N TRP A 111 7.51 12.72 -6.94
CA TRP A 111 7.92 11.40 -6.47
C TRP A 111 9.27 11.40 -5.74
N GLY A 112 10.00 12.52 -5.78
CA GLY A 112 11.29 12.69 -5.09
C GLY A 112 12.40 11.80 -5.64
N TRP A 113 12.32 11.37 -6.90
CA TRP A 113 13.39 10.58 -7.53
C TRP A 113 14.64 11.43 -7.72
N SER A 114 15.76 10.90 -7.23
CA SER A 114 17.11 11.44 -7.37
C SER A 114 18.10 10.30 -7.55
N LEU A 115 19.35 10.60 -7.90
CA LEU A 115 20.41 9.59 -7.94
C LEU A 115 20.61 8.91 -6.57
N GLU A 116 20.54 9.68 -5.49
CA GLU A 116 20.64 9.17 -4.12
C GLU A 116 19.49 8.23 -3.80
N LYS A 117 18.25 8.62 -4.14
CA LYS A 117 17.08 7.77 -3.92
C LYS A 117 17.16 6.48 -4.73
N LEU A 118 17.63 6.54 -5.97
CA LEU A 118 17.85 5.34 -6.79
C LEU A 118 18.82 4.37 -6.12
N GLN A 119 19.92 4.89 -5.57
CA GLN A 119 20.90 4.09 -4.86
C GLN A 119 20.29 3.47 -3.59
N GLN A 120 19.54 4.25 -2.82
CA GLN A 120 18.82 3.78 -1.64
C GLN A 120 17.78 2.69 -1.98
N GLU A 121 17.05 2.82 -3.08
CA GLU A 121 16.06 1.83 -3.53
C GLU A 121 16.74 0.51 -3.91
N LYS A 122 17.93 0.55 -4.52
CA LYS A 122 18.75 -0.66 -4.79
C LYS A 122 19.22 -1.33 -3.50
N GLU A 123 19.75 -0.56 -2.55
CA GLU A 123 20.17 -1.07 -1.24
C GLU A 123 19.00 -1.70 -0.48
N THR A 124 17.84 -1.03 -0.51
CA THR A 124 16.61 -1.51 0.11
C THR A 124 16.13 -2.80 -0.55
N TYR A 125 16.22 -2.92 -1.88
CA TYR A 125 15.88 -4.12 -2.62
C TYR A 125 16.80 -5.31 -2.27
N GLU A 126 18.11 -5.10 -2.14
CA GLU A 126 19.03 -6.16 -1.70
C GLU A 126 18.77 -6.56 -0.24
N LEU A 127 18.51 -5.57 0.64
CA LEU A 127 18.14 -5.81 2.03
C LEU A 127 16.84 -6.62 2.13
N ALA A 128 15.87 -6.35 1.26
CA ALA A 128 14.59 -7.07 1.20
C ALA A 128 14.77 -8.58 1.04
N LYS A 129 15.79 -9.01 0.28
CA LYS A 129 16.09 -10.43 0.03
C LYS A 129 16.63 -11.15 1.27
N THR A 130 17.20 -10.41 2.23
CA THR A 130 17.76 -11.00 3.46
C THR A 130 16.70 -11.38 4.50
N GLY A 131 15.50 -10.78 4.40
CA GLY A 131 14.39 -11.03 5.32
C GLY A 131 14.56 -10.45 6.74
N LYS A 132 15.69 -9.80 7.06
CA LYS A 132 15.96 -9.19 8.37
C LYS A 132 16.70 -7.87 8.21
N ALA A 133 16.25 -6.84 8.93
CA ALA A 133 16.90 -5.54 8.92
C ALA A 133 16.85 -4.91 10.32
N LYS A 134 18.01 -4.46 10.83
CA LYS A 134 18.06 -3.66 12.07
C LYS A 134 17.64 -2.21 11.85
N ILE A 135 17.85 -1.70 10.63
CA ILE A 135 17.58 -0.32 10.27
C ILE A 135 16.81 -0.31 8.95
N LEU A 136 15.68 0.40 8.93
CA LEU A 136 14.91 0.73 7.73
C LEU A 136 15.02 2.24 7.48
N LYS A 137 15.15 2.62 6.21
CA LYS A 137 15.21 4.01 5.79
C LYS A 137 13.99 4.34 4.94
N GLY A 138 13.42 5.52 5.15
CA GLY A 138 12.32 6.06 4.37
C GLY A 138 12.40 7.58 4.32
N LEU A 139 11.25 8.23 4.13
CA LEU A 139 11.11 9.68 4.14
C LEU A 139 10.43 10.12 5.43
N ALA A 140 11.07 11.04 6.15
CA ALA A 140 10.47 11.76 7.26
C ALA A 140 9.29 12.60 6.77
N ALA A 141 8.08 12.30 7.23
CA ALA A 141 6.87 12.91 6.68
C ALA A 141 5.86 13.41 7.72
N GLY A 142 5.96 12.99 8.99
CA GLY A 142 5.08 13.42 10.08
C GLY A 142 5.64 14.58 10.92
N ALA A 143 5.24 14.63 12.19
CA ALA A 143 5.84 15.54 13.15
C ALA A 143 7.33 15.19 13.39
N PRO A 144 8.22 16.20 13.55
CA PRO A 144 9.65 15.98 13.75
C PRO A 144 9.93 15.51 15.18
N LYS A 145 9.59 14.25 15.46
CA LYS A 145 9.73 13.60 16.78
C LYS A 145 10.44 12.27 16.64
N VAL A 146 11.14 11.89 17.69
CA VAL A 146 11.70 10.55 17.86
C VAL A 146 10.94 9.86 18.98
N ILE A 147 10.41 8.67 18.72
CA ILE A 147 9.64 7.90 19.69
C ILE A 147 10.05 6.43 19.66
N GLU A 148 9.71 5.69 20.70
CA GLU A 148 9.81 4.24 20.74
C GLU A 148 8.44 3.62 21.00
N GLY A 149 8.17 2.47 20.41
CA GLY A 149 6.89 1.77 20.57
C GLY A 149 6.88 0.37 20.02
N VAL A 150 5.78 -0.31 20.29
CA VAL A 150 5.51 -1.67 19.81
C VAL A 150 4.90 -1.57 18.41
N VAL A 151 5.38 -2.39 17.50
CA VAL A 151 4.87 -2.48 16.14
C VAL A 151 3.54 -3.22 16.14
N LYS A 152 2.58 -2.65 15.40
CA LYS A 152 1.40 -3.36 14.91
C LYS A 152 1.34 -3.29 13.39
N VAL A 153 1.52 -4.44 12.74
CA VAL A 153 1.37 -4.59 11.29
C VAL A 153 -0.09 -4.82 10.96
N VAL A 154 -0.66 -3.95 10.15
CA VAL A 154 -2.08 -3.95 9.80
C VAL A 154 -2.20 -3.98 8.27
N GLU A 155 -2.89 -4.98 7.73
CA GLU A 155 -3.08 -5.09 6.27
C GLU A 155 -4.20 -4.15 5.76
N GLY A 156 -5.24 -3.94 6.56
CA GLY A 156 -6.34 -3.06 6.19
C GLY A 156 -7.43 -2.95 7.25
N PRO A 157 -8.59 -2.36 6.88
CA PRO A 157 -9.66 -2.04 7.83
C PRO A 157 -10.21 -3.22 8.63
N HIS A 158 -10.15 -4.44 8.07
CA HIS A 158 -10.59 -5.66 8.74
C HIS A 158 -9.70 -6.06 9.93
N GLU A 159 -8.56 -5.40 10.13
CA GLU A 159 -7.62 -5.65 11.22
C GLU A 159 -7.47 -4.45 12.18
N PHE A 160 -8.31 -3.41 12.05
CA PHE A 160 -8.23 -2.23 12.91
C PHE A 160 -8.45 -2.54 14.39
N ASP A 161 -9.17 -3.61 14.70
CA ASP A 161 -9.39 -4.07 16.07
C ASP A 161 -8.10 -4.58 16.74
N LYS A 162 -7.04 -4.88 15.97
CA LYS A 162 -5.72 -5.28 16.50
C LYS A 162 -4.91 -4.12 17.09
N VAL A 163 -5.29 -2.87 16.78
CA VAL A 163 -4.53 -1.67 17.13
C VAL A 163 -4.88 -1.21 18.54
N GLU A 164 -3.86 -1.15 19.39
CA GLU A 164 -3.95 -0.73 20.77
C GLU A 164 -3.38 0.68 20.99
N ASP A 165 -3.72 1.27 22.13
CA ASP A 165 -3.27 2.61 22.49
C ASP A 165 -1.75 2.64 22.67
N GLY A 166 -1.10 3.55 21.96
CA GLY A 166 0.35 3.71 21.98
C GLY A 166 1.12 2.80 21.01
N ASP A 167 0.46 2.07 20.12
CA ASP A 167 1.11 1.31 19.06
C ASP A 167 1.80 2.22 18.01
N ILE A 168 2.82 1.66 17.36
CA ILE A 168 3.37 2.17 16.09
C ILE A 168 2.76 1.35 14.96
N LEU A 169 1.97 2.03 14.15
CA LEU A 169 1.27 1.44 13.02
C LEU A 169 2.23 1.16 11.87
N VAL A 170 2.22 -0.07 11.35
CA VAL A 170 2.96 -0.48 10.15
C VAL A 170 1.97 -0.99 9.10
N CYS A 171 1.99 -0.42 7.90
CA CYS A 171 1.13 -0.87 6.80
C CYS A 171 1.75 -0.57 5.43
N ASP A 172 1.15 -1.03 4.34
CA ASP A 172 1.65 -0.68 3.00
C ASP A 172 1.41 0.81 2.67
N ILE A 173 0.16 1.24 2.80
CA ILE A 173 -0.29 2.63 2.65
C ILE A 173 -1.59 2.85 3.41
N THR A 174 -1.82 4.06 3.93
CA THR A 174 -3.11 4.42 4.54
C THR A 174 -4.09 4.99 3.51
N SER A 175 -5.38 4.81 3.77
CA SER A 175 -6.51 5.46 3.09
C SER A 175 -7.37 6.23 4.10
N PRO A 176 -8.38 7.02 3.68
CA PRO A 176 -9.23 7.76 4.61
C PRO A 176 -9.86 6.92 5.73
N ALA A 177 -10.15 5.63 5.48
CA ALA A 177 -10.68 4.72 6.49
C ALA A 177 -9.76 4.59 7.73
N TRP A 178 -8.44 4.72 7.54
CA TRP A 178 -7.45 4.58 8.61
C TRP A 178 -7.54 5.68 9.66
N ILE A 179 -8.17 6.83 9.37
CA ILE A 179 -8.37 7.91 10.34
C ILE A 179 -9.02 7.38 11.63
N SER A 180 -9.84 6.33 11.55
CA SER A 180 -10.45 5.67 12.71
C SER A 180 -9.45 5.13 13.74
N VAL A 181 -8.23 4.76 13.34
CA VAL A 181 -7.19 4.24 14.26
C VAL A 181 -6.13 5.28 14.65
N TYR A 182 -6.07 6.42 13.98
CA TYR A 182 -5.10 7.49 14.29
C TYR A 182 -5.15 7.99 15.74
N PRO A 183 -6.32 8.11 16.41
CA PRO A 183 -6.37 8.51 17.81
C PRO A 183 -5.65 7.57 18.78
N LYS A 184 -5.47 6.29 18.42
CA LYS A 184 -4.84 5.27 19.29
C LYS A 184 -3.32 5.24 19.14
N ILE A 185 -2.82 5.50 17.94
CA ILE A 185 -1.41 5.27 17.60
C ILE A 185 -0.55 6.48 17.93
N LYS A 186 0.74 6.24 18.19
CA LYS A 186 1.72 7.31 18.42
C LYS A 186 2.69 7.52 17.26
N GLY A 187 2.68 6.65 16.25
CA GLY A 187 3.52 6.81 15.06
C GLY A 187 3.10 5.90 13.91
N VAL A 188 3.56 6.23 12.70
CA VAL A 188 3.17 5.53 11.46
C VAL A 188 4.40 5.20 10.61
N ILE A 189 4.49 3.97 10.13
CA ILE A 189 5.50 3.50 9.18
C ILE A 189 4.79 2.91 7.97
N THR A 190 5.13 3.36 6.76
CA THR A 190 4.54 2.82 5.53
C THR A 190 5.57 2.43 4.48
N ASN A 191 5.30 1.34 3.75
CA ASN A 191 6.12 0.95 2.60
C ASN A 191 6.04 1.96 1.44
N SER A 192 4.89 2.60 1.29
CA SER A 192 4.54 3.46 0.17
C SER A 192 4.10 4.84 0.66
N GLY A 193 4.25 5.87 -0.19
CA GLY A 193 3.83 7.24 0.10
C GLY A 193 4.96 8.27 0.01
N GLY A 194 4.62 9.50 -0.36
CA GLY A 194 5.52 10.66 -0.40
C GLY A 194 5.20 11.69 0.68
N LEU A 195 5.91 12.82 0.65
CA LEU A 195 5.77 13.91 1.64
C LEU A 195 4.38 14.56 1.66
N SER A 196 3.62 14.44 0.57
CA SER A 196 2.24 14.93 0.41
C SER A 196 1.20 13.81 0.38
N SER A 197 1.60 12.58 0.70
CA SER A 197 0.66 11.45 0.72
C SER A 197 -0.24 11.47 1.95
N HIS A 198 -1.34 10.72 1.88
CA HIS A 198 -2.27 10.57 2.99
C HIS A 198 -1.61 10.26 4.34
N PRO A 199 -0.73 9.24 4.49
CA PRO A 199 -0.12 8.97 5.80
C PRO A 199 0.70 10.14 6.34
N ALA A 200 1.38 10.88 5.46
CA ALA A 200 2.18 12.04 5.84
C ALA A 200 1.31 13.20 6.35
N ILE A 201 0.26 13.55 5.60
CA ILE A 201 -0.63 14.66 5.94
C ILE A 201 -1.34 14.39 7.27
N VAL A 202 -1.99 13.24 7.39
CA VAL A 202 -2.76 12.90 8.60
C VAL A 202 -1.83 12.79 9.81
N SER A 203 -0.63 12.24 9.66
CA SER A 203 0.33 12.20 10.78
C SER A 203 0.74 13.60 11.27
N ARG A 204 0.85 14.59 10.38
CA ARG A 204 1.10 15.99 10.78
C ARG A 204 -0.09 16.60 11.50
N GLU A 205 -1.31 16.34 11.03
CA GLU A 205 -2.55 16.82 11.66
C GLU A 205 -2.70 16.27 13.09
N PHE A 206 -2.36 15.00 13.30
CA PHE A 206 -2.35 14.37 14.62
C PHE A 206 -1.07 14.63 15.43
N GLY A 207 -0.08 15.31 14.86
CA GLY A 207 1.16 15.65 15.56
C GLY A 207 2.06 14.45 15.93
N ILE A 208 1.96 13.35 15.18
CA ILE A 208 2.74 12.11 15.39
C ILE A 208 3.84 11.94 14.34
N PRO A 209 4.99 11.32 14.68
CA PRO A 209 6.04 11.02 13.71
C PRO A 209 5.57 9.99 12.69
N CYS A 210 6.04 10.15 11.46
CA CYS A 210 5.74 9.24 10.36
C CYS A 210 6.93 9.08 9.43
N VAL A 211 7.22 7.83 9.07
CA VAL A 211 8.23 7.47 8.06
C VAL A 211 7.53 6.71 6.94
N VAL A 212 7.51 7.29 5.74
CA VAL A 212 6.88 6.72 4.55
C VAL A 212 7.93 6.21 3.56
N SER A 213 7.51 5.46 2.54
CA SER A 213 8.43 4.94 1.51
C SER A 213 9.57 4.05 2.06
N THR A 214 9.32 3.28 3.11
CA THR A 214 10.31 2.29 3.61
C THR A 214 10.47 1.09 2.69
N ARG A 215 9.52 0.87 1.77
CA ARG A 215 9.38 -0.25 0.81
C ARG A 215 9.21 -1.64 1.40
N ILE A 216 9.80 -1.91 2.55
CA ILE A 216 9.96 -3.27 3.08
C ILE A 216 9.52 -3.41 4.55
N ALA A 217 9.01 -2.36 5.19
CA ALA A 217 8.63 -2.40 6.61
C ALA A 217 7.61 -3.50 6.94
N THR A 218 6.56 -3.70 6.14
CA THR A 218 5.57 -4.77 6.41
C THR A 218 6.15 -6.18 6.30
N ARG A 219 7.29 -6.34 5.61
CA ARG A 219 8.00 -7.62 5.50
C ARG A 219 8.98 -7.82 6.65
N MET A 220 9.72 -6.77 7.00
CA MET A 220 10.81 -6.80 7.99
C MET A 220 10.31 -6.73 9.43
N LEU A 221 9.25 -5.96 9.68
CA LEU A 221 8.68 -5.79 11.01
C LEU A 221 7.54 -6.79 11.24
N LYS A 222 7.35 -7.18 12.50
CA LYS A 222 6.30 -8.09 12.96
C LYS A 222 5.60 -7.51 14.18
N ASP A 223 4.37 -7.95 14.40
CA ASP A 223 3.61 -7.59 15.60
C ASP A 223 4.42 -7.88 16.86
N GLY A 224 4.38 -6.94 17.81
CA GLY A 224 5.08 -7.06 19.07
C GLY A 224 6.54 -6.57 19.05
N MET A 225 7.16 -6.39 17.88
CA MET A 225 8.53 -5.89 17.81
C MET A 225 8.62 -4.46 18.35
N LYS A 226 9.65 -4.19 19.16
CA LYS A 226 9.93 -2.83 19.63
C LYS A 226 10.80 -2.09 18.63
N VAL A 227 10.41 -0.87 18.28
CA VAL A 227 11.17 -0.03 17.34
C VAL A 227 11.33 1.39 17.88
N ARG A 228 12.43 2.04 17.47
CA ARG A 228 12.59 3.48 17.52
C ARG A 228 12.25 4.08 16.17
N LEU A 229 11.27 4.98 16.14
CA LEU A 229 10.84 5.72 14.98
C LEU A 229 11.41 7.14 15.04
N ASP A 230 12.34 7.45 14.15
CA ASP A 230 12.91 8.78 13.97
C ASP A 230 12.20 9.49 12.80
N GLY A 231 11.19 10.30 13.15
CA GLY A 231 10.44 11.12 12.20
C GLY A 231 11.17 12.37 11.73
N ILE A 232 12.42 12.60 12.16
CA ILE A 232 13.28 13.72 11.72
C ILE A 232 14.15 13.26 10.56
N ASN A 233 14.81 12.11 10.73
CA ASN A 233 15.77 11.58 9.76
C ASN A 233 15.17 10.52 8.82
N GLY A 234 13.93 10.08 9.07
CA GLY A 234 13.28 9.07 8.23
C GLY A 234 13.81 7.66 8.50
N ILE A 235 14.16 7.36 9.76
CA ILE A 235 14.84 6.12 10.15
C ILE A 235 13.94 5.32 11.10
N VAL A 236 13.87 4.01 10.88
CA VAL A 236 13.27 3.06 11.83
C VAL A 236 14.37 2.11 12.29
N THR A 237 14.58 2.03 13.60
CA THR A 237 15.57 1.12 14.19
C THR A 237 14.83 0.04 14.99
N VAL A 238 15.08 -1.22 14.68
CA VAL A 238 14.60 -2.35 15.49
C VAL A 238 15.41 -2.40 16.78
N LEU A 239 14.72 -2.37 17.91
CA LEU A 239 15.32 -2.50 19.23
C LEU A 239 15.26 -3.97 19.60
N GLU A 240 16.43 -4.61 19.74
CA GLU A 240 16.49 -5.99 20.22
C GLU A 240 15.99 -6.01 21.67
N GLU A 241 15.12 -6.97 22.00
CA GLU A 241 14.81 -7.29 23.39
C GLU A 241 16.03 -8.05 23.96
N GLU A 242 16.52 -7.61 25.12
CA GLU A 242 17.48 -8.38 25.93
C GLU A 242 16.85 -9.68 26.45
#